data_AF-A0A0L7L301-F1
#
_entry.id   AF-A0A0L7L301-F1
#
_cell.length_a   1.000
_cell.length_b   1.000
_cell.length_c   1.000
_cell.angle_alpha   90.00
_cell.angle_beta   90.00
_cell.angle_gamma   90.00
#
_symmetry.space_group_name_H-M   'P 1'
#
loop_
_entity.id
_entity.type
_entity.pdbx_description
1 polymer ?
#
loop_
_entity_poly.entity_id
_entity_poly.type
_entity_poly.pdbx_seq_one_letter_code
_entity_poly.pdbx_strand_id
1 'polypeptide(L)'
;MNYLWPYYTAGQASHAHMMSIIAMITEKFRERVPTWQAFLKKPEHFPAFFEQVLQASVAEDSSARNMREQTGLLLFLNHCFGSMEVQLCRDQVKRLVSLSMWISLQEGQL
;
A
#
# COMPACT_ATOMS: atom_id res chain seq x y z
N MET A 1 -12.73 -8.96 3.20
CA MET A 1 -12.73 -7.53 2.81
C MET A 1 -14.01 -6.81 3.19
N ASN A 2 -15.16 -7.49 3.15
CA ASN A 2 -16.46 -6.90 3.49
C ASN A 2 -16.57 -6.28 4.90
N TYR A 3 -15.68 -6.62 5.83
CA TYR A 3 -15.68 -6.10 7.20
C TYR A 3 -14.44 -5.28 7.57
N LEU A 4 -13.34 -5.36 6.81
CA LEU A 4 -12.10 -4.64 7.18
C LEU A 4 -12.01 -3.29 6.47
N TRP A 5 -12.33 -3.26 5.17
CA TRP A 5 -12.24 -2.03 4.38
C TRP A 5 -13.33 -1.00 4.71
N PRO A 6 -14.62 -1.37 4.87
CA PRO A 6 -15.66 -0.37 5.15
C PRO A 6 -15.49 0.37 6.48
N TYR A 7 -14.77 -0.25 7.43
CA TYR A 7 -14.49 0.30 8.77
C TYR A 7 -13.08 0.88 8.89
N TYR A 8 -12.33 0.92 7.79
CA TYR A 8 -11.06 1.62 7.76
C TYR A 8 -11.34 3.13 7.66
N THR A 9 -10.79 3.88 8.61
CA THR A 9 -10.80 5.35 8.60
C THR A 9 -9.36 5.84 8.67
N ALA A 10 -8.94 6.61 7.67
CA ALA A 10 -7.62 7.21 7.61
C ALA A 10 -7.33 8.03 8.88
N GLY A 11 -6.13 7.88 9.45
CA GLY A 11 -5.71 8.58 10.66
C GLY A 11 -6.30 8.07 11.99
N GLN A 12 -7.30 7.17 11.95
CA GLN A 12 -7.86 6.52 13.15
C GLN A 12 -7.57 5.02 13.19
N ALA A 13 -7.35 4.40 12.03
CA ALA A 13 -7.06 2.98 11.92
C ALA A 13 -5.70 2.64 12.56
N SER A 14 -5.70 1.65 13.46
CA SER A 14 -4.48 1.16 14.10
C SER A 14 -3.57 0.43 13.11
N HIS A 15 -2.28 0.31 13.46
CA HIS A 15 -1.32 -0.49 12.71
C HIS A 15 -1.81 -1.93 12.51
N ALA A 16 -2.41 -2.54 13.54
CA ALA A 16 -2.97 -3.89 13.46
C ALA A 16 -4.13 -4.00 12.44
N HIS A 17 -5.00 -2.99 12.36
CA HIS A 17 -6.08 -2.96 11.36
C HIS A 17 -5.51 -2.86 9.95
N MET A 18 -4.52 -1.98 9.73
CA MET A 18 -3.82 -1.86 8.46
C MET A 18 -3.15 -3.18 8.05
N MET A 19 -2.39 -3.80 8.96
CA MET A 19 -1.74 -5.09 8.70
C MET A 19 -2.74 -6.22 8.41
N SER A 20 -3.91 -6.21 9.06
CA SER A 20 -4.97 -7.19 8.79
C SER A 20 -5.56 -7.03 7.38
N ILE A 21 -5.71 -5.79 6.91
CA ILE A 21 -6.10 -5.49 5.53
C ILE A 21 -5.03 -6.01 4.56
N ILE A 22 -3.75 -5.71 4.81
CA ILE A 22 -2.61 -6.17 4.00
C ILE A 22 -2.58 -7.69 3.90
N ALA A 23 -2.62 -8.40 5.03
CA ALA A 23 -2.54 -9.86 5.08
C ALA A 23 -3.64 -10.51 4.23
N MET A 24 -4.84 -9.95 4.26
CA MET A 24 -5.96 -10.46 3.47
C MET A 24 -5.83 -10.13 1.97
N ILE A 25 -5.26 -8.98 1.60
CA ILE A 25 -4.96 -8.67 0.19
C ILE A 25 -3.92 -9.64 -0.34
N THR A 26 -2.82 -9.81 0.40
CA THR A 26 -1.74 -10.71 -0.01
C THR A 26 -2.25 -12.13 -0.18
N GLU A 27 -3.17 -12.58 0.67
CA GLU A 27 -3.82 -13.88 0.55
C GLU A 27 -4.72 -13.96 -0.70
N LYS A 28 -5.53 -12.93 -0.97
CA LYS A 28 -6.36 -12.89 -2.19
C LYS A 28 -5.53 -12.89 -3.47
N PHE A 29 -4.39 -12.21 -3.48
CA PHE A 29 -3.43 -12.28 -4.58
C PHE A 29 -2.85 -13.68 -4.75
N ARG A 30 -2.51 -14.35 -3.63
CA ARG A 30 -2.05 -15.75 -3.64
C ARG A 30 -3.10 -16.70 -4.24
N GLU A 31 -4.38 -16.49 -3.93
CA GLU A 31 -5.50 -17.23 -4.49
C GLU A 31 -5.93 -16.78 -5.91
N ARG A 32 -5.27 -15.75 -6.48
CA ARG A 32 -5.60 -15.14 -7.78
C ARG A 32 -7.04 -14.60 -7.85
N VAL A 33 -7.57 -14.15 -6.73
CA VAL A 33 -8.92 -13.57 -6.63
C VAL A 33 -8.85 -12.07 -6.92
N PRO A 34 -9.80 -11.49 -7.69
CA PRO A 34 -9.88 -10.04 -7.88
C PRO A 34 -9.94 -9.30 -6.54
N THR A 35 -8.91 -8.49 -6.27
CA THR A 35 -8.70 -7.91 -4.93
C THR A 35 -9.08 -6.44 -4.86
N TRP A 36 -8.81 -5.68 -5.93
CA TRP A 36 -9.01 -4.23 -5.98
C TRP A 36 -10.49 -3.80 -5.93
N GLN A 37 -11.41 -4.63 -6.39
CA GLN A 37 -12.85 -4.34 -6.35
C GLN A 37 -13.37 -4.07 -4.93
N ALA A 38 -12.75 -4.67 -3.91
CA ALA A 38 -13.11 -4.43 -2.53
C ALA A 38 -12.90 -2.97 -2.10
N PHE A 39 -11.86 -2.32 -2.65
CA PHE A 39 -11.50 -0.95 -2.33
C PHE A 39 -12.44 0.07 -2.95
N LEU A 40 -13.13 -0.30 -4.04
CA LEU A 40 -14.11 0.55 -4.73
C LEU A 40 -15.36 0.86 -3.88
N LYS A 41 -15.53 0.20 -2.73
CA LYS A 41 -16.60 0.54 -1.78
C LYS A 41 -16.37 1.88 -1.07
N LYS A 42 -15.10 2.26 -0.88
CA LYS A 42 -14.66 3.52 -0.26
C LYS A 42 -13.30 3.94 -0.86
N PRO A 43 -13.22 4.24 -2.16
CA PRO A 43 -11.95 4.52 -2.85
C PRO A 43 -11.23 5.76 -2.29
N GLU A 44 -11.97 6.69 -1.69
CA GLU A 44 -11.45 7.92 -1.07
C GLU A 44 -10.48 7.68 0.08
N HIS A 45 -10.55 6.51 0.75
CA HIS A 45 -9.62 6.15 1.81
C HIS A 45 -8.33 5.49 1.30
N PHE A 46 -8.30 5.07 0.04
CA PHE A 46 -7.15 4.36 -0.52
C PHE A 46 -5.86 5.19 -0.56
N PRO A 47 -5.87 6.48 -0.95
CA PRO A 47 -4.64 7.28 -0.94
C PRO A 47 -3.99 7.34 0.45
N ALA A 48 -4.79 7.61 1.49
CA ALA A 48 -4.30 7.66 2.85
C ALA A 48 -3.86 6.29 3.38
N PHE A 49 -4.56 5.21 3.00
CA PHE A 49 -4.10 3.84 3.28
C PHE A 49 -2.75 3.54 2.64
N PHE A 50 -2.60 3.87 1.35
CA PHE A 50 -1.36 3.66 0.61
C PHE A 50 -0.19 4.44 1.24
N GLU A 51 -0.41 5.70 1.63
CA GLU A 51 0.57 6.51 2.34
C GLU A 51 0.95 5.89 3.69
N GLN A 52 -0.02 5.42 4.48
CA GLN A 52 0.24 4.74 5.75
C GLN A 52 1.11 3.48 5.56
N VAL A 53 0.82 2.69 4.52
CA VAL A 53 1.62 1.50 4.17
C VAL A 53 3.03 1.88 3.74
N LEU A 54 3.18 2.93 2.93
CA LEU A 54 4.49 3.42 2.50
C LEU A 54 5.33 3.88 3.69
N GLN A 55 4.77 4.72 4.57
CA GLN A 55 5.44 5.18 5.80
C GLN A 55 5.84 3.99 6.69
N ALA A 56 4.93 3.03 6.88
CA ALA A 56 5.21 1.82 7.65
C ALA A 56 6.27 0.91 6.99
N SER A 57 6.47 0.98 5.66
CA SER A 57 7.53 0.23 4.98
C SER A 57 8.92 0.83 5.20
N VAL A 58 9.03 2.15 5.28
CA VAL A 58 10.31 2.88 5.38
C VAL A 58 10.70 3.29 6.80
N ALA A 59 9.80 3.18 7.78
CA ALA A 59 10.11 3.59 9.15
C ALA A 59 11.34 2.84 9.70
N GLU A 60 12.27 3.57 10.32
CA GLU A 60 13.58 3.07 10.76
C GLU A 60 13.53 2.18 12.02
N ASP A 61 12.41 2.21 12.76
CA ASP A 61 12.25 1.40 13.98
C ASP A 61 11.99 -0.08 13.63
N SER A 62 13.08 -0.72 13.25
CA SER A 62 13.19 -2.13 12.84
C SER A 62 13.20 -3.08 14.05
N SER A 63 13.41 -2.55 15.26
CA SER A 63 13.50 -3.35 16.49
C SER A 63 12.14 -3.90 16.95
N ALA A 64 11.04 -3.20 16.61
CA ALA A 64 9.68 -3.59 16.98
C ALA A 64 8.89 -4.29 15.85
N ARG A 65 9.40 -4.31 14.61
CA ARG A 65 8.64 -4.79 13.44
C ARG A 65 9.00 -6.23 13.10
N ASN A 66 8.01 -7.11 13.02
CA ASN A 66 8.23 -8.49 12.63
C ASN A 66 8.56 -8.56 11.13
N MET A 67 9.57 -9.36 10.74
CA MET A 67 9.96 -9.60 9.34
C MET A 67 8.79 -10.01 8.44
N ARG A 68 7.79 -10.70 9.00
CA ARG A 68 6.56 -11.07 8.31
C ARG A 68 5.71 -9.85 7.92
N GLU A 69 5.64 -8.86 8.80
CA GLU A 69 4.88 -7.63 8.53
C GLU A 69 5.57 -6.80 7.45
N GLN A 70 6.89 -6.65 7.54
CA GLN A 70 7.73 -6.03 6.52
C GLN A 70 7.52 -6.68 5.13
N THR A 71 7.59 -8.01 5.08
CA THR A 71 7.29 -8.76 3.84
C THR A 71 5.89 -8.46 3.33
N GLY A 72 4.88 -8.41 4.21
CA GLY A 72 3.50 -8.10 3.83
C GLY A 72 3.34 -6.70 3.23
N LEU A 73 3.98 -5.69 3.84
CA LEU A 73 3.98 -4.30 3.36
C LEU A 73 4.59 -4.22 1.96
N LEU A 74 5.78 -4.82 1.77
CA LEU A 74 6.47 -4.82 0.48
C LEU A 74 5.69 -5.59 -0.59
N LEU A 75 5.08 -6.73 -0.25
CA LEU A 75 4.21 -7.48 -1.18
C LEU A 75 3.01 -6.65 -1.61
N PHE A 76 2.35 -5.95 -0.68
CA PHE A 76 1.26 -5.05 -1.03
C PHE A 76 1.70 -3.96 -2.00
N LEU A 77 2.82 -3.29 -1.72
CA LEU A 77 3.37 -2.26 -2.61
C LEU A 77 3.68 -2.85 -3.98
N ASN A 78 4.35 -4.01 -4.04
CA ASN A 78 4.63 -4.72 -5.29
C ASN A 78 3.35 -5.03 -6.07
N HIS A 79 2.28 -5.46 -5.40
CA HIS A 79 0.98 -5.65 -6.05
C HIS A 79 0.39 -4.34 -6.59
N CYS A 80 0.55 -3.21 -5.89
CA CYS A 80 0.13 -1.91 -6.43
C CYS A 80 0.91 -1.53 -7.70
N PHE A 81 2.24 -1.71 -7.71
CA PHE A 81 3.07 -1.47 -8.90
C PHE A 81 2.71 -2.42 -10.06
N GLY A 82 2.43 -3.68 -9.76
CA GLY A 82 2.02 -4.69 -10.74
C GLY A 82 0.58 -4.55 -11.25
N SER A 83 -0.23 -3.66 -10.65
CA SER A 83 -1.62 -3.42 -11.02
C SER A 83 -1.88 -1.98 -11.49
N MET A 84 -0.90 -1.36 -12.15
CA MET A 84 -1.03 0.01 -12.66
C MET A 84 -2.16 0.17 -13.69
N GLU A 85 -2.67 -0.89 -14.31
CA GLU A 85 -3.88 -0.87 -15.14
C GLU A 85 -5.13 -0.45 -14.36
N VAL A 86 -5.15 -0.68 -13.04
CA VAL A 86 -6.22 -0.26 -12.15
C VAL A 86 -6.00 1.19 -11.76
N GLN A 87 -6.97 2.06 -12.08
CA GLN A 87 -6.89 3.51 -11.84
C GLN A 87 -6.50 3.86 -10.38
N LEU A 88 -7.09 3.14 -9.42
CA LEU A 88 -6.83 3.29 -7.99
C LEU A 88 -5.34 3.15 -7.64
N CYS A 89 -4.68 2.10 -8.16
CA CYS A 89 -3.25 1.85 -7.93
C CYS A 89 -2.40 2.83 -8.75
N ARG A 90 -2.78 3.07 -10.00
CA ARG A 90 -2.09 3.97 -10.93
C ARG A 90 -1.89 5.36 -10.33
N ASP A 91 -2.92 5.92 -9.72
CA ASP A 91 -2.91 7.30 -9.21
C ASP A 91 -1.96 7.49 -8.02
N GLN A 92 -1.70 6.43 -7.26
CA GLN A 92 -0.74 6.46 -6.16
C GLN A 92 0.68 6.16 -6.66
N VAL A 93 0.83 5.09 -7.46
CA VAL A 93 2.14 4.64 -7.96
C VAL A 93 2.80 5.69 -8.86
N LYS A 94 2.04 6.36 -9.73
CA LYS A 94 2.58 7.42 -10.60
C LYS A 94 3.26 8.53 -9.81
N ARG A 95 2.70 8.92 -8.66
CA ARG A 95 3.29 9.97 -7.81
C ARG A 95 4.67 9.57 -7.32
N LEU A 96 4.84 8.32 -6.89
CA LEU A 96 6.13 7.78 -6.45
C LEU A 96 7.15 7.75 -7.58
N VAL A 97 6.78 7.20 -8.73
CA VAL A 97 7.70 7.05 -9.87
C VAL A 97 8.11 8.42 -10.41
N SER A 98 7.19 9.38 -10.49
CA SER A 98 7.53 10.76 -10.84
C SER A 98 8.52 11.36 -9.86
N LEU A 99 8.28 11.25 -8.54
CA LEU A 99 9.23 11.74 -7.53
C LEU A 99 10.61 11.10 -7.67
N SER A 100 10.68 9.78 -7.88
CA SER A 100 11.95 9.08 -8.10
C SER A 100 12.67 9.61 -9.35
N MET A 101 11.96 9.84 -10.45
CA MET A 101 12.55 10.44 -11.66
C MET A 101 13.12 11.83 -11.38
N TRP A 102 12.43 12.66 -10.60
CA TRP A 102 12.91 13.99 -10.20
C TRP A 102 14.18 13.93 -9.33
N ILE A 103 14.23 13.03 -8.35
CA ILE A 103 15.41 12.86 -7.47
C ILE A 103 16.62 12.38 -8.28
N SER A 104 16.44 11.36 -9.14
CA SER A 104 17.53 10.86 -9.99
C SER A 104 18.05 11.91 -10.99
N LEU A 105 17.21 12.83 -11.44
CA LEU A 105 17.64 13.95 -12.29
C LEU A 105 18.47 14.99 -11.53
N GLN A 106 18.23 15.20 -10.24
CA GLN A 106 19.05 16.11 -9.41
C GLN A 106 20.44 15.55 -9.14
N GLU A 107 20.56 14.23 -8.95
CA GLU A 107 21.86 13.57 -8.74
C GLU A 107 22.76 13.58 -9.99
N GLY A 108 22.17 13.62 -11.19
CA GLY A 108 22.91 13.66 -12.46
C GLY A 108 23.34 15.06 -12.94
N GLN A 109 23.06 16.12 -12.19
CA GLN A 109 23.44 17.51 -12.52
C GLN A 109 24.56 18.09 -11.62
N LEU A 110 25.30 17.24 -10.90
CA LEU A 110 26.46 17.64 -10.08
C LEU A 110 27.75 16.99 -10.57
#